data_AF-A0A090VWG9-F1
#
_entry.id   AF-A0A090VWG9-F1
#
_cell.length_a   1.000
_cell.length_b   1.000
_cell.length_c   1.000
_cell.angle_alpha   90.00
_cell.angle_beta   90.00
_cell.angle_gamma   90.00
#
_symmetry.space_group_name_H-M   'P 1'
#
loop_
_entity.id
_entity.type
_entity.pdbx_description
1 polymer ?
#
loop_
_entity_poly.entity_id
_entity_poly.type
_entity_poly.pdbx_seq_one_letter_code
_entity_poly.pdbx_strand_id
1 'polypeptide(L)'
;MNLNRKRHKTLKLLSVSRIQFESGQSDSKTKFGMSFDELQKELKCDRTKCELIFSPLYSNEEIKYTNVDVEGLISTRKGLTAFSEKKYLKENDKIIVNWLRNFVQIVIPVLALLIAYVSLTTKLESLKTQSDKELQVVKKSMLEQKERIKELENKTKIHPNHQKNDSL
;
A
#
# COMPACT_ATOMS: atom_id res chain seq x y z
N MET A 1 -15.49 10.75 -0.54
CA MET A 1 -16.77 10.72 0.22
C MET A 1 -17.25 9.27 0.32
N ASN A 2 -17.45 8.73 1.52
CA ASN A 2 -17.82 7.31 1.65
C ASN A 2 -19.34 7.12 1.45
N LEU A 3 -19.76 7.06 0.17
CA LEU A 3 -21.15 6.90 -0.23
C LEU A 3 -21.79 5.65 0.40
N ASN A 4 -21.05 4.54 0.45
CA ASN A 4 -21.53 3.29 1.03
C ASN A 4 -21.81 3.40 2.53
N ARG A 5 -20.96 4.10 3.30
CA ARG A 5 -21.25 4.40 4.70
C ARG A 5 -22.50 5.27 4.85
N LYS A 6 -22.69 6.27 3.98
CA LYS A 6 -23.90 7.11 4.00
C LYS A 6 -25.16 6.33 3.61
N ARG A 7 -25.08 5.40 2.65
CA ARG A 7 -26.14 4.44 2.30
C ARG A 7 -26.51 3.57 3.50
N HIS A 8 -25.51 3.00 4.17
CA HIS A 8 -25.74 2.23 5.39
C HIS A 8 -26.37 3.08 6.51
N LYS A 9 -25.91 4.32 6.71
CA LYS A 9 -26.52 5.24 7.68
C LYS A 9 -27.98 5.55 7.32
N THR A 10 -28.29 5.76 6.04
CA THR A 10 -29.65 5.99 5.55
C THR A 10 -30.54 4.80 5.90
N LEU A 11 -30.12 3.58 5.54
CA LEU A 11 -30.89 2.38 5.86
C LEU A 11 -31.03 2.17 7.38
N LYS A 12 -30.02 2.53 8.18
CA LYS A 12 -30.12 2.49 9.65
C LYS A 12 -31.26 3.39 10.14
N LEU A 13 -31.27 4.65 9.74
CA LEU A 13 -32.28 5.63 10.17
C LEU A 13 -33.69 5.17 9.80
N LEU A 14 -33.87 4.76 8.54
CA LEU A 14 -35.16 4.30 8.04
C LEU A 14 -35.62 2.97 8.65
N SER A 15 -34.69 2.06 8.94
CA SER A 15 -34.99 0.78 9.59
C SER A 15 -35.37 0.97 11.05
N VAL A 16 -34.70 1.87 11.76
CA VAL A 16 -35.07 2.21 13.15
C VAL A 16 -36.47 2.82 13.20
N SER A 17 -36.78 3.78 12.33
CA SER A 17 -38.13 4.36 12.23
C SER A 17 -39.18 3.29 11.95
N ARG A 18 -38.91 2.38 11.01
CA ARG A 18 -39.82 1.26 10.69
C ARG A 18 -40.04 0.33 11.88
N ILE A 19 -38.97 -0.09 12.57
CA ILE A 19 -39.07 -0.98 13.73
C ILE A 19 -39.86 -0.32 14.86
N GLN A 20 -39.63 0.97 15.13
CA GLN A 20 -40.35 1.72 16.16
C GLN A 20 -41.85 1.83 15.84
N PHE A 21 -42.20 2.01 14.57
CA PHE A 21 -43.58 2.02 14.13
C PHE A 21 -44.23 0.63 14.24
N GLU A 22 -43.55 -0.43 13.77
CA GLU A 22 -44.06 -1.81 13.79
C GLU A 22 -44.14 -2.40 15.22
N SER A 23 -43.28 -1.97 16.15
CA SER A 23 -43.25 -2.48 17.54
C SER A 23 -44.34 -1.91 18.44
N GLY A 24 -45.13 -0.95 17.96
CA GLY A 24 -46.15 -0.28 18.77
C GLY A 24 -45.58 0.58 19.90
N GLN A 25 -44.26 0.81 19.97
CA GLN A 25 -43.61 1.76 20.88
C GLN A 25 -43.82 3.22 20.43
N SER A 26 -45.04 3.52 19.98
CA SER A 26 -45.41 4.81 19.44
C SER A 26 -45.66 5.79 20.58
N ASP A 27 -44.61 6.51 20.99
CA ASP A 27 -44.84 7.88 21.49
C ASP A 27 -45.59 8.66 20.39
N SER A 28 -46.35 9.70 20.73
CA SER A 28 -47.09 10.55 19.78
C SER A 28 -46.23 11.25 18.70
N LYS A 29 -44.92 10.97 18.68
CA LYS A 29 -43.91 11.49 17.75
C LYS A 29 -43.34 10.43 16.81
N THR A 30 -43.70 9.16 16.93
CA THR A 30 -43.18 8.09 16.07
C THR A 30 -43.82 8.18 14.69
N LYS A 31 -43.03 8.56 13.69
CA LYS A 31 -43.49 8.70 12.29
C LYS A 31 -43.02 7.52 11.45
N PHE A 32 -43.87 7.06 10.54
CA PHE A 32 -43.50 6.05 9.56
C PHE A 32 -42.68 6.67 8.41
N GLY A 33 -41.36 6.60 8.53
CA GLY A 33 -40.41 7.15 7.58
C GLY A 33 -39.70 8.41 8.07
N MET A 34 -38.92 9.01 7.17
CA MET A 34 -38.12 10.21 7.45
C MET A 34 -38.16 11.17 6.26
N SER A 35 -38.27 12.47 6.52
CA SER A 35 -38.37 13.47 5.45
C SER A 35 -37.04 13.63 4.72
N PHE A 36 -37.10 14.16 3.49
CA PHE A 36 -35.88 14.48 2.75
C PHE A 36 -34.99 15.50 3.47
N ASP A 37 -35.59 16.45 4.20
CA ASP A 37 -34.86 17.47 4.96
C ASP A 37 -34.18 16.89 6.20
N GLU A 38 -34.88 16.00 6.92
CA GLU A 38 -34.33 15.26 8.06
C GLU A 38 -33.16 14.39 7.61
N LEU A 39 -33.31 13.69 6.49
CA LEU A 39 -32.24 12.87 5.92
C LEU A 39 -31.06 13.72 5.44
N GLN A 40 -31.30 14.87 4.79
CA GLN A 40 -30.23 15.80 4.39
C GLN A 40 -29.43 16.29 5.60
N LYS A 41 -30.13 16.69 6.67
CA LYS A 41 -29.54 17.16 7.92
C LYS A 41 -28.72 16.06 8.60
N GLU A 42 -29.28 14.86 8.71
CA GLU A 42 -28.62 13.71 9.33
C GLU A 42 -27.40 13.23 8.54
N LEU A 43 -27.50 13.19 7.22
CA LEU A 43 -26.43 12.73 6.34
C LEU A 43 -25.39 13.81 6.06
N LYS A 44 -25.66 15.07 6.45
CA LYS A 44 -24.86 16.25 6.13
C LYS A 44 -24.51 16.24 4.63
N CYS A 45 -25.53 16.14 3.78
CA CYS A 45 -25.40 16.16 2.32
C CYS A 45 -26.28 17.24 1.70
N ASP A 46 -25.79 17.81 0.58
CA ASP A 46 -26.62 18.59 -0.33
C ASP A 46 -27.53 17.65 -1.14
N ARG A 47 -28.56 18.22 -1.78
CA ARG A 47 -29.56 17.48 -2.57
C ARG A 47 -28.92 16.53 -3.58
N THR A 48 -27.96 17.00 -4.37
CA THR A 48 -27.27 16.20 -5.39
C THR A 48 -26.54 14.99 -4.79
N LYS A 49 -25.81 15.18 -3.69
CA LYS A 49 -25.15 14.09 -2.98
C LYS A 49 -26.13 13.12 -2.36
N CYS A 50 -27.26 13.61 -1.85
CA CYS A 50 -28.30 12.74 -1.32
C CYS A 50 -28.97 11.91 -2.43
N GLU A 51 -29.19 12.47 -3.62
CA GLU A 51 -29.65 11.70 -4.80
C GLU A 51 -28.67 10.58 -5.18
N LEU A 52 -27.35 10.84 -5.15
CA LEU A 52 -26.33 9.79 -5.39
C LEU A 52 -26.30 8.69 -4.31
N ILE A 53 -26.75 9.03 -3.09
CA ILE A 53 -26.89 8.06 -2.00
C ILE A 53 -28.15 7.24 -2.21
N PHE A 54 -29.29 7.89 -2.51
CA PHE A 54 -30.61 7.27 -2.58
C PHE A 54 -30.85 6.49 -3.86
N SER A 55 -30.30 6.93 -5.00
CA SER A 55 -30.53 6.30 -6.31
C SER A 55 -30.25 4.79 -6.29
N PRO A 56 -29.10 4.30 -5.77
CA PRO A 56 -28.86 2.86 -5.67
C PRO A 56 -29.77 2.15 -4.67
N LEU A 57 -30.17 2.83 -3.59
CA LEU A 57 -31.11 2.26 -2.62
C LEU A 57 -32.49 2.05 -3.27
N TYR A 58 -32.92 2.99 -4.11
CA TYR A 58 -34.14 2.87 -4.91
C TYR A 58 -34.03 1.74 -5.95
N SER A 59 -32.93 1.71 -6.72
CA SER A 59 -32.72 0.67 -7.74
C SER A 59 -32.66 -0.74 -7.16
N ASN A 60 -32.21 -0.89 -5.92
CA ASN A 60 -32.20 -2.17 -5.21
C ASN A 60 -33.52 -2.46 -4.46
N GLU A 61 -34.53 -1.60 -4.59
CA GLU A 61 -35.82 -1.67 -3.87
C GLU A 61 -35.67 -1.71 -2.34
N GLU A 62 -34.60 -1.12 -1.81
CA GLU A 62 -34.30 -1.10 -0.39
C GLU A 62 -35.02 0.03 0.34
N ILE A 63 -35.31 1.12 -0.39
CA ILE A 63 -36.11 2.24 0.08
C ILE A 63 -37.29 2.49 -0.86
N LYS A 64 -38.34 3.11 -0.34
CA LYS A 64 -39.49 3.59 -1.12
C LYS A 64 -39.87 4.99 -0.66
N TYR A 65 -40.44 5.73 -1.60
CA TYR A 65 -41.12 6.99 -1.30
C TYR A 65 -42.40 6.72 -0.52
N THR A 66 -42.71 7.60 0.43
CA THR A 66 -43.97 7.62 1.17
C THR A 66 -44.46 9.05 1.33
N ASN A 67 -45.77 9.21 1.45
CA ASN A 67 -46.46 10.45 1.78
C ASN A 67 -47.54 10.25 2.87
N VAL A 68 -47.51 9.11 3.58
CA VAL A 68 -48.57 8.73 4.53
C VAL A 68 -48.49 9.58 5.82
N ASP A 69 -47.32 9.63 6.47
CA ASP A 69 -47.08 10.46 7.67
C ASP A 69 -46.08 11.59 7.41
N VAL A 70 -45.17 11.36 6.46
CA VAL A 70 -44.08 12.26 6.11
C VAL A 70 -43.86 12.13 4.61
N GLU A 71 -43.69 13.26 3.92
CA GLU A 71 -43.19 13.27 2.56
C GLU A 71 -41.68 12.95 2.58
N GLY A 72 -41.33 11.72 2.23
CA GLY A 72 -39.97 11.25 2.42
C GLY A 72 -39.77 9.78 2.06
N LEU A 73 -38.90 9.12 2.82
CA LEU A 73 -38.45 7.76 2.55
C LEU A 73 -38.82 6.80 3.68
N ILE A 74 -39.07 5.55 3.31
CA ILE A 74 -39.21 4.41 4.21
C ILE A 74 -38.29 3.26 3.79
N SER A 75 -37.86 2.46 4.76
CA SER A 75 -37.13 1.22 4.51
C SER A 75 -38.11 0.12 4.08
N THR A 76 -37.77 -0.65 3.06
CA THR A 76 -38.51 -1.88 2.71
C THR A 76 -38.01 -3.07 3.52
N ARG A 77 -38.64 -4.24 3.39
CA ARG A 77 -38.09 -5.48 3.96
C ARG A 77 -36.69 -5.77 3.42
N LYS A 78 -36.45 -5.53 2.12
CA LYS A 78 -35.12 -5.65 1.50
C LYS A 78 -34.13 -4.66 2.12
N GLY A 79 -34.55 -3.42 2.36
CA GLY A 79 -33.71 -2.41 3.03
C GLY A 79 -33.34 -2.78 4.45
N LEU A 80 -34.28 -3.35 5.21
CA LEU A 80 -34.03 -3.86 6.56
C LEU A 80 -33.02 -5.02 6.55
N THR A 81 -33.16 -5.96 5.62
CA THR A 81 -32.19 -7.05 5.43
C THR A 81 -30.82 -6.50 5.04
N ALA A 82 -30.75 -5.59 4.07
CA ALA A 82 -29.50 -4.97 3.62
C ALA A 82 -28.79 -4.20 4.75
N PHE A 83 -29.55 -3.55 5.62
CA PHE A 83 -29.04 -2.93 6.85
C PHE A 83 -28.48 -3.97 7.82
N SER A 84 -29.27 -4.98 8.16
CA SER A 84 -28.90 -6.05 9.11
C SER A 84 -27.64 -6.80 8.67
N GLU A 85 -27.56 -7.14 7.38
CA GLU A 85 -26.42 -7.83 6.78
C GLU A 85 -25.19 -6.94 6.60
N LYS A 86 -25.32 -5.63 6.88
CA LYS A 86 -24.28 -4.63 6.70
C LYS A 86 -23.76 -4.59 5.25
N LYS A 87 -24.64 -4.80 4.26
CA LYS A 87 -24.32 -4.90 2.82
C LYS A 87 -23.31 -3.84 2.37
N TYR A 88 -23.64 -2.56 2.57
CA TYR A 88 -22.81 -1.46 2.13
C TYR A 88 -21.52 -1.27 2.94
N LEU A 89 -21.47 -1.69 4.21
CA LEU A 89 -20.20 -1.70 4.95
C LEU A 89 -19.26 -2.76 4.37
N LYS A 90 -19.78 -3.96 4.10
CA LYS A 90 -19.01 -5.03 3.47
C LYS A 90 -18.51 -4.64 2.08
N GLU A 91 -19.34 -3.97 1.27
CA GLU A 91 -18.89 -3.42 -0.03
C GLU A 91 -17.78 -2.40 0.13
N ASN A 92 -17.87 -1.51 1.13
CA ASN A 92 -16.81 -0.57 1.42
C ASN A 92 -15.50 -1.27 1.85
N ASP A 93 -15.61 -2.31 2.68
CA ASP A 93 -14.45 -3.07 3.15
C ASP A 93 -13.79 -3.82 2.00
N LYS A 94 -14.58 -4.37 1.06
CA LYS A 94 -14.05 -4.97 -0.18
C LYS A 94 -13.23 -3.96 -0.99
N ILE A 95 -13.69 -2.72 -1.11
CA ILE A 95 -12.94 -1.66 -1.81
C ILE A 95 -11.60 -1.39 -1.10
N ILE A 96 -11.60 -1.28 0.23
CA ILE A 96 -10.39 -1.05 1.03
C ILE A 96 -9.41 -2.23 0.89
N VAL A 97 -9.90 -3.46 1.04
CA VAL A 97 -9.08 -4.67 0.92
C VAL A 97 -8.49 -4.80 -0.48
N ASN A 98 -9.27 -4.51 -1.52
CA ASN A 98 -8.77 -4.57 -2.89
C ASN A 98 -7.74 -3.48 -3.17
N TRP A 99 -7.95 -2.27 -2.64
CA TRP A 99 -6.95 -1.20 -2.73
C TRP A 99 -5.66 -1.57 -2.00
N LEU A 100 -5.75 -2.13 -0.79
CA LEU A 100 -4.59 -2.60 -0.04
C LEU A 100 -3.86 -3.73 -0.76
N ARG A 101 -4.61 -4.69 -1.34
CA ARG A 101 -4.04 -5.78 -2.14
C ARG A 101 -3.22 -5.23 -3.30
N ASN A 102 -3.77 -4.28 -4.05
CA ASN A 102 -3.07 -3.65 -5.17
C ASN A 102 -1.83 -2.89 -4.70
N PHE A 103 -1.92 -2.19 -3.57
CA PHE A 103 -0.79 -1.49 -2.97
C PHE A 103 0.35 -2.46 -2.60
N VAL A 104 0.03 -3.54 -1.89
CA VAL A 104 0.99 -4.56 -1.49
C VAL A 104 1.65 -5.23 -2.70
N GLN A 105 0.88 -5.51 -3.76
CA GLN A 105 1.38 -6.09 -5.00
C GLN A 105 2.42 -5.20 -5.70
N ILE A 106 2.29 -3.87 -5.61
CA ILE A 106 3.24 -2.93 -6.20
C ILE A 106 4.46 -2.73 -5.27
N VAL A 107 4.23 -2.62 -3.97
CA VAL A 107 5.27 -2.25 -3.00
C VAL A 107 6.25 -3.39 -2.73
N ILE A 108 5.78 -4.64 -2.64
CA ILE A 108 6.66 -5.79 -2.36
C ILE A 108 7.80 -5.92 -3.40
N PRO A 109 7.53 -5.95 -4.72
CA PRO A 109 8.59 -6.02 -5.73
C PRO A 109 9.58 -4.86 -5.66
N VAL A 110 9.09 -3.64 -5.43
CA VAL A 110 9.94 -2.44 -5.34
C VAL A 110 10.86 -2.50 -4.12
N LEU A 111 10.34 -2.91 -2.96
CA LEU A 111 11.15 -3.09 -1.76
C LEU A 111 12.18 -4.21 -1.94
N ALA A 112 11.81 -5.30 -2.59
CA ALA A 112 12.74 -6.39 -2.89
C ALA A 112 13.90 -5.91 -3.79
N LEU A 113 13.61 -5.09 -4.80
CA LEU A 113 14.63 -4.47 -5.66
C LEU A 113 15.54 -3.52 -4.87
N LEU A 114 15.00 -2.71 -3.96
CA LEU A 114 15.79 -1.82 -3.11
C LEU A 114 16.73 -2.61 -2.19
N ILE A 115 16.23 -3.67 -1.55
CA ILE A 115 17.05 -4.53 -0.70
C ILE A 115 18.16 -5.21 -1.52
N ALA A 116 17.82 -5.72 -2.71
CA ALA A 116 18.80 -6.31 -3.61
C ALA A 116 19.87 -5.30 -4.05
N TYR A 117 19.47 -4.07 -4.39
CA TYR A 117 20.37 -2.98 -4.76
C TYR A 117 21.33 -2.65 -3.62
N VAL A 118 20.82 -2.43 -2.41
CA VAL A 118 21.65 -2.12 -1.22
C VAL A 118 22.60 -3.27 -0.88
N SER A 119 22.12 -4.52 -0.98
CA SER A 119 22.97 -5.70 -0.76
C SER A 119 24.07 -5.82 -1.80
N LEU A 120 23.77 -5.48 -3.06
CA LEU A 120 24.75 -5.50 -4.13
C LEU A 120 25.81 -4.42 -3.93
N THR A 121 25.41 -3.16 -3.67
CA THR A 121 26.34 -2.04 -3.50
C THR A 121 27.30 -2.26 -2.33
N THR A 122 26.79 -2.71 -1.18
CA THR A 122 27.60 -3.02 0.01
C THR A 122 28.61 -4.14 -0.26
N LYS A 123 28.20 -5.22 -0.93
CA LYS A 123 29.13 -6.29 -1.36
C LYS A 123 30.16 -5.78 -2.35
N LEU A 124 29.77 -4.95 -3.32
CA LEU A 124 30.67 -4.42 -4.34
C LEU A 124 31.73 -3.49 -3.74
N GLU A 125 31.35 -2.65 -2.77
CA GLU A 125 32.30 -1.82 -2.01
C GLU A 125 33.28 -2.68 -1.22
N SER A 126 32.81 -3.75 -0.56
CA SER A 126 33.72 -4.65 0.15
C SER A 126 34.71 -5.37 -0.78
N LEU A 127 34.24 -5.81 -1.95
CA LEU A 127 35.07 -6.49 -2.94
C LEU A 127 36.10 -5.55 -3.56
N LYS A 128 35.70 -4.31 -3.88
CA LYS A 128 36.61 -3.28 -4.39
C LYS A 128 37.70 -2.96 -3.36
N THR A 129 37.30 -2.80 -2.09
CA THR A 129 38.24 -2.52 -1.00
C THR A 129 39.22 -3.68 -0.78
N GLN A 130 38.78 -4.93 -0.90
CA GLN A 130 39.65 -6.10 -0.81
C GLN A 130 40.60 -6.18 -2.02
N SER A 131 40.09 -5.97 -3.23
CA SER A 131 40.89 -5.98 -4.45
C SER A 131 41.98 -4.89 -4.44
N ASP A 132 41.66 -3.68 -3.99
CA ASP A 132 42.64 -2.60 -3.86
C ASP A 132 43.76 -2.94 -2.86
N LYS A 133 43.44 -3.64 -1.76
CA LYS A 133 44.43 -4.12 -0.80
C LYS A 133 45.35 -5.18 -1.41
N GLU A 134 44.78 -6.17 -2.09
CA GLU A 134 45.55 -7.21 -2.77
C GLU A 134 46.45 -6.63 -3.86
N LEU A 135 45.94 -5.66 -4.63
CA LEU A 135 46.70 -4.96 -5.67
C LEU A 135 47.88 -4.18 -5.07
N GLN A 136 47.70 -3.52 -3.93
CA GLN A 136 48.80 -2.84 -3.23
C GLN A 136 49.88 -3.82 -2.75
N VAL A 137 49.48 -4.98 -2.22
CA VAL A 137 50.43 -6.02 -1.79
C VAL A 137 51.25 -6.53 -2.98
N VAL A 138 50.60 -6.82 -4.11
CA VAL A 138 51.27 -7.26 -5.34
C VAL A 138 52.20 -6.18 -5.89
N LYS A 139 51.78 -4.92 -5.87
CA LYS A 139 52.61 -3.80 -6.34
C LYS A 139 53.86 -3.62 -5.47
N LYS A 140 53.73 -3.81 -4.15
CA LYS A 140 54.85 -3.77 -3.21
C LYS A 140 55.83 -4.92 -3.46
N SER A 141 55.33 -6.16 -3.63
CA SER A 141 56.21 -7.31 -3.90
C SER A 141 56.92 -7.21 -5.24
N MET A 142 56.29 -6.66 -6.28
CA MET A 142 56.97 -6.36 -7.55
C MET A 142 58.08 -5.32 -7.39
N LEU A 143 57.86 -4.27 -6.61
CA LEU A 143 58.89 -3.26 -6.32
C LEU A 143 60.10 -3.88 -5.61
N GLU A 144 59.85 -4.69 -4.58
CA GLU A 144 60.90 -5.41 -3.85
C GLU A 144 61.67 -6.38 -4.76
N GLN A 145 60.98 -7.12 -5.63
CA GLN A 145 61.63 -7.99 -6.61
C GLN A 145 62.49 -7.18 -7.61
N LYS A 146 61.98 -6.04 -8.08
CA LYS A 146 62.72 -5.16 -9.00
C LYS A 146 63.98 -4.60 -8.35
N GLU A 147 63.93 -4.25 -7.07
CA GLU A 147 65.11 -3.82 -6.31
C GLU A 147 66.12 -4.96 -6.14
N ARG A 148 65.67 -6.17 -5.77
CA ARG A 148 66.55 -7.34 -5.68
C ARG A 148 67.22 -7.68 -7.02
N ILE A 149 66.49 -7.60 -8.12
CA ILE A 149 67.04 -7.81 -9.46
C ILE A 149 68.13 -6.76 -9.76
N LYS A 150 67.89 -5.48 -9.46
CA LYS A 150 68.89 -4.42 -9.62
C LYS A 150 70.13 -4.64 -8.74
N GLU A 151 69.96 -5.09 -7.50
CA GLU A 151 71.08 -5.42 -6.61
C GLU A 151 71.91 -6.58 -7.16
N LEU A 152 71.25 -7.62 -7.68
CA LEU A 152 71.91 -8.75 -8.33
C LEU A 152 72.65 -8.33 -9.61
N GLU A 153 72.03 -7.52 -10.46
CA GLU A 153 72.67 -6.96 -11.66
C GLU A 153 73.91 -6.13 -11.31
N ASN A 154 73.83 -5.29 -10.26
CA ASN A 154 74.97 -4.51 -9.79
C ASN A 154 76.09 -5.39 -9.23
N LYS A 155 75.77 -6.44 -8.46
CA LYS A 155 76.77 -7.42 -7.97
C LYS A 155 77.43 -8.19 -9.12
N THR A 156 76.69 -8.49 -10.18
CA THR A 156 77.20 -9.22 -11.35
C THR A 156 78.11 -8.34 -12.21
N LYS A 157 77.87 -7.02 -12.28
CA LYS A 157 78.77 -6.04 -12.93
C LYS A 157 80.09 -5.81 -12.18
N ILE A 158 80.15 -6.08 -10.89
CA ILE A 158 81.35 -5.88 -10.05
C ILE A 158 82.34 -7.06 -10.17
N HIS A 159 81.95 -8.19 -10.77
CA HIS A 159 82.89 -9.25 -11.15
C HIS A 159 83.30 -9.12 -12.63
N PRO A 160 84.47 -8.52 -12.94
CA PRO A 160 84.99 -8.55 -14.29
C PRO A 160 85.46 -9.98 -14.60
N ASN A 161 84.92 -10.53 -15.67
CA ASN A 161 85.61 -11.36 -16.65
C ASN A 161 86.64 -12.35 -16.07
N HIS A 162 86.17 -13.53 -15.67
CA HIS A 162 87.05 -14.68 -15.52
C HIS A 162 87.55 -15.03 -16.94
N GLN A 163 88.75 -14.56 -17.29
CA GLN A 163 89.49 -15.03 -18.46
C GLN A 163 89.60 -16.56 -18.35
N LYS A 164 88.78 -17.27 -19.14
CA LYS A 164 89.17 -18.54 -19.70
C LYS A 164 89.89 -18.24 -21.00
N ASN A 165 91.15 -18.64 -21.09
CA ASN A 165 91.57 -19.57 -22.13
C ASN A 165 92.90 -20.20 -21.70
N ASP A 166 92.80 -21.46 -21.30
CA ASP A 166 93.86 -22.45 -21.49
C ASP A 166 94.18 -22.53 -22.99
N SER A 167 95.47 -22.56 -23.37
CA SER A 167 96.11 -23.70 -24.06
C SER A 167 97.46 -23.33 -24.72
N LEU A 168 98.45 -24.18 -24.40
CA LEU A 168 99.73 -24.49 -25.08
C LEU A 168 100.86 -23.46 -25.09
#